data_AF-A0A699Y9R1-F1
#
_entry.id   AF-A0A699Y9R1-F1
#
_cell.length_a   1.000
_cell.length_b   1.000
_cell.length_c   1.000
_cell.angle_alpha   90.00
_cell.angle_beta   90.00
_cell.angle_gamma   90.00
#
_symmetry.space_group_name_H-M   'P 1'
#
loop_
_entity.id
_entity.type
_entity.pdbx_description
1 polymer ?
#
loop_
_entity_poly.entity_id
_entity_poly.type
_entity_poly.pdbx_seq_one_letter_code
_entity_poly.pdbx_strand_id
1 'polypeptide(L)'
;MKEGSLLLDMREWLQLLTDTGLFHKHFGTREAKLAFVWARLRHIRESNDLRAYQRVRSLTFREFLEALGRVADMMSLPPEAELRLAGCDGEKPTAQYYTSHAVAHGFLAARPSAAHCAPKTRPLDVKLEQLLEVVLSRLMGLHNALTVDNLVLKLRLGRGRGVPHLGSGSM
;
A
#
# COMPACT_ATOMS: atom_id res chain seq x y z
N MET A 1 -26.99 -9.06 -8.07
CA MET A 1 -25.57 -8.99 -7.66
C MET A 1 -25.53 -8.48 -6.24
N LYS A 2 -25.01 -9.25 -5.28
CA LYS A 2 -24.74 -8.69 -3.95
C LYS A 2 -23.57 -7.71 -4.14
N GLU A 3 -23.80 -6.43 -3.90
CA GLU A 3 -22.73 -5.45 -3.70
C GLU A 3 -21.87 -5.99 -2.55
N GLY A 4 -20.79 -6.71 -2.88
CA GLY A 4 -19.73 -6.98 -1.93
C GLY A 4 -19.26 -5.61 -1.48
N SER A 5 -19.48 -5.29 -0.20
CA SER A 5 -19.21 -3.96 0.32
C SER A 5 -17.82 -3.52 -0.12
N LEU A 6 -17.69 -2.34 -0.73
CA LEU A 6 -16.43 -1.73 -1.18
C LEU A 6 -15.54 -1.31 0.01
N LEU A 7 -15.57 -2.09 1.07
CA LEU A 7 -14.87 -1.89 2.32
C LEU A 7 -13.63 -2.78 2.31
N LEU A 8 -12.50 -2.20 2.70
CA LEU A 8 -11.24 -2.92 2.86
C LEU A 8 -10.95 -3.10 4.35
N ASP A 9 -10.97 -4.33 4.85
CA ASP A 9 -10.66 -4.57 6.25
C ASP A 9 -9.14 -4.48 6.53
N MET A 10 -8.75 -4.49 7.81
CA MET A 10 -7.34 -4.40 8.19
C MET A 10 -6.50 -5.58 7.69
N ARG A 11 -7.09 -6.78 7.59
CA ARG A 11 -6.38 -7.97 7.10
C ARG A 11 -6.11 -7.84 5.61
N GLU A 12 -7.11 -7.46 4.83
CA GLU A 12 -6.99 -7.21 3.39
C GLU A 12 -6.03 -6.05 3.10
N TRP A 13 -6.04 -4.99 3.91
CA TRP A 13 -5.06 -3.91 3.82
C TRP A 13 -3.62 -4.39 4.03
N LEU A 14 -3.38 -5.19 5.08
CA LEU A 14 -2.05 -5.73 5.34
C LEU A 14 -1.62 -6.71 4.25
N GLN A 15 -2.54 -7.53 3.73
CA GLN A 15 -2.27 -8.42 2.61
C GLN A 15 -1.88 -7.63 1.36
N LEU A 16 -2.63 -6.59 1.01
CA LEU A 16 -2.31 -5.72 -0.13
C LEU A 16 -0.88 -5.16 -0.03
N LEU A 17 -0.50 -4.60 1.12
CA LEU A 17 0.84 -4.06 1.31
C LEU A 17 1.93 -5.13 1.30
N THR A 18 1.61 -6.35 1.77
CA THR A 18 2.51 -7.51 1.70
C THR A 18 2.76 -7.91 0.25
N ASP A 19 1.70 -8.04 -0.54
CA ASP A 19 1.72 -8.46 -1.94
C ASP A 19 2.48 -7.46 -2.82
N THR A 20 2.47 -6.18 -2.44
CA THR A 20 3.25 -5.14 -3.12
C THR A 20 4.73 -5.13 -2.75
N GLY A 21 5.16 -5.90 -1.73
CA GLY A 21 6.54 -5.91 -1.26
C GLY A 21 7.02 -4.56 -0.71
N LEU A 22 6.10 -3.72 -0.23
CA LEU A 22 6.43 -2.39 0.33
C LEU A 22 7.04 -2.46 1.73
N PHE A 23 6.96 -3.61 2.41
CA PHE A 23 7.53 -3.74 3.74
C PHE A 23 9.06 -3.78 3.72
N HIS A 24 9.67 -2.93 4.53
CA HIS A 24 11.11 -2.86 4.73
C HIS A 24 11.44 -2.38 6.16
N LYS A 25 12.73 -2.28 6.51
CA LYS A 25 13.18 -1.93 7.87
C LYS A 25 12.52 -0.69 8.51
N HIS A 26 12.17 0.30 7.71
CA HIS A 26 11.60 1.57 8.20
C HIS A 26 10.09 1.68 8.00
N PHE A 27 9.48 0.72 7.31
CA PHE A 27 8.05 0.65 7.09
C PHE A 27 7.58 -0.80 7.24
N GLY A 28 7.06 -1.14 8.42
CA GLY A 28 6.56 -2.46 8.73
C GLY A 28 5.06 -2.50 8.99
N THR A 29 4.60 -3.63 9.54
CA THR A 29 3.20 -3.86 9.91
C THR A 29 2.66 -2.77 10.86
N ARG A 30 3.52 -2.21 11.73
CA ARG A 30 3.15 -1.15 12.67
C ARG A 30 2.74 0.12 11.92
N GLU A 31 3.58 0.60 11.01
CA GLU A 31 3.33 1.82 10.23
C GLU A 31 2.12 1.64 9.32
N ALA A 32 1.96 0.46 8.71
CA ALA A 32 0.78 0.12 7.92
C ALA A 32 -0.52 0.14 8.75
N LYS A 33 -0.51 -0.41 9.97
CA LYS A 33 -1.66 -0.35 10.89
C LYS A 33 -1.95 1.08 11.31
N LEU A 34 -0.92 1.90 11.56
CA LEU A 34 -1.09 3.31 11.89
C LEU A 34 -1.75 4.09 10.75
N ALA A 35 -1.29 3.90 9.49
CA ALA A 35 -1.93 4.51 8.32
C ALA A 35 -3.42 4.18 8.25
N PHE A 36 -3.78 2.90 8.44
CA PHE A 36 -5.15 2.42 8.43
C PHE A 36 -6.02 3.08 9.51
N VAL A 37 -5.54 3.08 10.76
CA VAL A 37 -6.30 3.64 11.89
C VAL A 37 -6.49 5.14 11.73
N TRP A 38 -5.44 5.86 11.34
CA TRP A 38 -5.48 7.32 11.22
C TRP A 38 -6.33 7.80 10.06
N ALA A 39 -6.32 7.08 8.94
CA ALA A 39 -7.20 7.38 7.81
C ALA A 39 -8.68 7.31 8.22
N ARG A 40 -9.03 6.38 9.11
CA ARG A 40 -10.38 6.23 9.65
C ARG A 40 -10.74 7.29 10.68
N LEU A 41 -9.82 7.63 11.59
CA LEU A 41 -10.07 8.65 12.62
C LEU A 41 -10.44 10.02 12.02
N ARG A 42 -9.97 10.34 10.81
CA ARG A 42 -10.33 11.57 10.10
C ARG A 42 -11.78 11.59 9.59
N HIS A 43 -12.40 10.43 9.41
CA HIS A 43 -13.71 10.31 8.76
C HIS A 43 -14.79 9.68 9.65
N ILE A 44 -14.46 9.18 10.84
CA ILE A 44 -15.46 8.79 11.84
C ILE A 44 -16.25 10.04 12.24
N ARG A 45 -17.44 10.21 11.64
CA ARG A 45 -18.52 10.97 12.28
C ARG A 45 -18.98 10.13 13.45
N GLU A 46 -18.88 10.68 14.66
CA GLU A 46 -19.48 10.11 15.87
C GLU A 46 -20.94 9.76 15.56
N SER A 47 -21.21 8.48 15.34
CA SER A 47 -22.56 7.98 15.14
C SER A 47 -22.75 6.87 16.15
N ASN A 48 -23.67 7.10 17.08
CA ASN A 48 -23.99 6.23 18.22
C ASN A 48 -24.67 4.90 17.81
N ASP A 49 -24.53 4.49 16.55
CA ASP A 49 -25.27 3.39 15.97
C ASP A 49 -24.39 2.14 15.86
N LEU A 50 -24.77 1.05 16.52
CA LEU A 50 -24.04 -0.22 16.54
C LEU A 50 -23.90 -0.85 15.14
N ARG A 51 -24.73 -0.45 14.17
CA ARG A 51 -24.55 -0.82 12.74
C ARG A 51 -23.37 -0.12 12.07
N ALA A 52 -22.83 0.95 12.67
CA ALA A 52 -21.58 1.58 12.25
C ALA A 52 -20.34 0.73 12.61
N TYR A 53 -20.45 -0.31 13.43
CA TYR A 53 -19.29 -1.06 13.94
C TYR A 53 -18.50 -1.84 12.88
N GLN A 54 -19.12 -2.22 11.76
CA GLN A 54 -18.42 -2.81 10.58
C GLN A 54 -17.88 -1.76 9.60
N ARG A 55 -18.35 -0.50 9.65
CA ARG A 55 -17.73 0.66 8.95
C ARG A 55 -16.57 1.23 9.74
N VAL A 56 -16.68 1.25 11.06
CA VAL A 56 -15.52 1.15 11.96
C VAL A 56 -14.79 -0.15 11.55
N ARG A 57 -13.56 -0.49 11.89
CA ARG A 57 -12.83 -1.70 11.40
C ARG A 57 -12.50 -1.81 9.90
N SER A 58 -13.18 -1.16 8.96
CA SER A 58 -12.83 -1.19 7.52
C SER A 58 -12.64 0.20 6.92
N LEU A 59 -11.99 0.29 5.77
CA LEU A 59 -11.80 1.52 5.00
C LEU A 59 -12.85 1.62 3.89
N THR A 60 -13.52 2.75 3.80
CA THR A 60 -14.17 3.22 2.56
C THR A 60 -13.13 3.58 1.52
N PHE A 61 -13.54 3.75 0.25
CA PHE A 61 -12.63 4.18 -0.82
C PHE A 61 -11.91 5.50 -0.49
N ARG A 62 -12.60 6.47 0.13
CA ARG A 62 -11.99 7.75 0.53
C ARG A 62 -10.92 7.56 1.61
N GLU A 63 -11.21 6.73 2.62
CA GLU A 63 -10.25 6.43 3.68
C GLU A 63 -9.09 5.58 3.14
N PHE A 64 -9.31 4.74 2.14
CA PHE A 64 -8.26 4.02 1.42
C PHE A 64 -7.30 4.98 0.71
N LEU A 65 -7.80 6.00 0.01
CA LEU A 65 -6.94 7.03 -0.61
C LEU A 65 -6.14 7.81 0.44
N GLU A 66 -6.76 8.18 1.57
CA GLU A 66 -6.06 8.82 2.69
C GLU A 66 -4.99 7.90 3.29
N ALA A 67 -5.27 6.61 3.44
CA ALA A 67 -4.31 5.63 3.93
C ALA A 67 -3.11 5.50 2.97
N LEU A 68 -3.34 5.47 1.66
CA LEU A 68 -2.27 5.48 0.65
C LEU A 68 -1.40 6.75 0.74
N GLY A 69 -2.02 7.92 0.89
CA GLY A 69 -1.28 9.16 1.10
C GLY A 69 -0.38 9.11 2.34
N ARG A 70 -0.88 8.54 3.45
CA ARG A 70 -0.10 8.34 4.67
C ARG A 70 1.04 7.34 4.48
N VAL A 71 0.81 6.26 3.73
CA VAL A 71 1.88 5.30 3.37
C VAL A 71 2.94 6.00 2.52
N ALA A 72 2.55 6.77 1.51
CA ALA A 72 3.49 7.54 0.67
C ALA A 72 4.35 8.49 1.50
N ASP A 73 3.76 9.09 2.54
CA ASP A 73 4.46 9.98 3.45
C ASP A 73 5.41 9.27 4.42
N MET A 74 5.11 8.03 4.80
CA MET A 74 5.96 7.21 5.66
C MET A 74 6.98 6.36 4.89
N MET A 75 6.83 6.28 3.57
CA MET A 75 7.74 5.59 2.68
C MET A 75 8.96 6.45 2.35
N SER A 76 10.13 5.82 2.33
CA SER A 76 11.40 6.48 2.00
C SER A 76 11.63 6.55 0.48
N LEU A 77 10.66 7.10 -0.26
CA LEU A 77 10.68 7.15 -1.73
C LEU A 77 11.84 8.02 -2.26
N PRO A 78 12.58 7.55 -3.29
CA PRO A 78 13.73 8.26 -3.82
C PRO A 78 13.34 9.56 -4.53
N PRO A 79 14.11 10.65 -4.37
CA PRO A 79 14.00 11.82 -5.21
C PRO A 79 14.51 11.49 -6.61
N GLU A 80 14.06 12.26 -7.60
CA GLU A 80 14.42 12.06 -9.00
C GLU A 80 15.93 12.11 -9.26
N ALA A 81 16.67 12.96 -8.53
CA ALA A 81 18.12 13.02 -8.63
C ALA A 81 18.79 11.69 -8.25
N GLU A 82 18.25 10.98 -7.26
CA GLU A 82 18.78 9.69 -6.81
C GLU A 82 18.41 8.57 -7.79
N LEU A 83 17.21 8.61 -8.37
CA LEU A 83 16.81 7.71 -9.44
C LEU A 83 17.76 7.82 -10.65
N ARG A 84 18.09 9.06 -11.05
CA ARG A 84 19.06 9.32 -12.13
C ARG A 84 20.46 8.81 -11.80
N LEU A 85 20.94 9.05 -10.57
CA LEU A 85 22.25 8.55 -10.14
C LEU A 85 22.31 7.02 -10.08
N ALA A 86 21.19 6.37 -9.75
CA ALA A 86 21.06 4.92 -9.75
C ALA A 86 20.87 4.31 -11.16
N GLY A 87 20.88 5.13 -12.22
CA GLY A 87 20.63 4.68 -13.59
C GLY A 87 19.22 4.14 -13.81
N CYS A 88 18.24 4.61 -13.03
CA CYS A 88 16.84 4.27 -13.15
C CYS A 88 16.12 5.37 -13.93
N ASP A 89 16.21 5.30 -15.27
CA ASP A 89 15.66 6.27 -16.23
C ASP A 89 14.62 5.65 -17.18
N GLY A 90 14.21 4.41 -16.93
CA GLY A 90 13.16 3.73 -17.70
C GLY A 90 11.76 4.30 -17.48
N GLU A 91 10.76 3.67 -18.12
CA GLU A 91 9.33 4.07 -18.02
C GLU A 91 8.79 4.04 -16.58
N LYS A 92 9.35 3.16 -15.73
CA LYS A 92 8.96 2.98 -14.33
C LYS A 92 10.20 3.04 -13.43
N PRO A 93 10.78 4.25 -13.26
CA PRO A 93 12.08 4.41 -12.64
C PRO A 93 12.06 4.07 -11.15
N THR A 94 10.95 4.35 -10.45
CA THR A 94 10.81 4.04 -9.03
C THR A 94 10.69 2.53 -8.79
N ALA A 95 9.90 1.84 -9.59
CA ALA A 95 9.73 0.40 -9.50
C ALA A 95 11.03 -0.36 -9.84
N GLN A 96 11.79 0.14 -10.82
CA GLN A 96 13.12 -0.36 -11.15
C GLN A 96 14.09 -0.19 -9.97
N TYR A 97 14.13 1.01 -9.37
CA TYR A 97 14.93 1.29 -8.18
C TYR A 97 14.57 0.35 -7.02
N TYR A 98 13.28 0.17 -6.72
CA TYR A 98 12.85 -0.76 -5.67
C TYR A 98 13.24 -2.21 -5.97
N THR A 99 13.22 -2.63 -7.24
CA THR A 99 13.61 -3.99 -7.62
C THR A 99 15.11 -4.19 -7.49
N SER A 100 15.93 -3.25 -7.97
CA SER A 100 17.38 -3.35 -7.88
C SER A 100 17.89 -3.21 -6.45
N HIS A 101 17.36 -2.25 -5.68
CA HIS A 101 17.87 -1.92 -4.35
C HIS A 101 17.27 -2.77 -3.22
N ALA A 102 16.02 -3.25 -3.34
CA ALA A 102 15.49 -4.22 -2.38
C ALA A 102 16.23 -5.56 -2.47
N VAL A 103 16.65 -5.97 -3.68
CA VAL A 103 17.44 -7.19 -3.89
C VAL A 103 18.91 -6.99 -3.48
N ALA A 104 19.51 -5.83 -3.79
CA ALA A 104 20.94 -5.62 -3.57
C ALA A 104 21.32 -5.21 -2.13
N HIS A 105 20.49 -4.43 -1.43
CA HIS A 105 20.88 -3.84 -0.14
C HIS A 105 19.91 -4.15 1.01
N GLY A 106 18.80 -4.87 0.74
CA GLY A 106 17.78 -5.23 1.73
C GLY A 106 17.07 -4.03 2.40
N PHE A 107 17.53 -2.80 2.17
CA PHE A 107 17.10 -1.60 2.87
C PHE A 107 17.07 -0.41 1.91
N LEU A 108 15.93 0.25 1.83
CA LEU A 108 15.84 1.61 1.31
C LEU A 108 16.46 2.57 2.33
N ALA A 109 17.23 3.56 1.86
CA ALA A 109 17.82 4.56 2.73
C ALA A 109 16.73 5.28 3.54
N ALA A 110 16.90 5.35 4.87
CA ALA A 110 15.97 6.06 5.73
C ALA A 110 15.95 7.55 5.37
N ARG A 111 14.75 8.12 5.17
CA ARG A 111 14.60 9.55 4.91
C ARG A 111 14.07 10.29 6.14
N PRO A 112 14.62 11.45 6.50
CA PRO A 112 14.15 12.23 7.64
C PRO A 112 12.65 12.54 7.58
N SER A 113 12.13 12.78 6.37
CA SER A 113 10.72 13.09 6.12
C SER A 113 9.76 11.89 6.21
N ALA A 114 10.29 10.67 6.33
CA ALA A 114 9.52 9.43 6.38
C ALA A 114 9.01 9.10 7.79
N ALA A 115 9.52 9.78 8.83
CA ALA A 115 8.96 9.61 10.15
C ALA A 115 7.54 10.19 10.20
N HIS A 116 6.68 9.54 10.99
CA HIS A 116 5.24 9.78 11.01
C HIS A 116 4.86 11.26 11.20
N CYS A 117 5.56 11.97 12.10
CA CYS A 117 5.34 13.38 12.40
C CYS A 117 6.48 14.29 11.88
N ALA A 118 7.35 13.80 10.99
CA ALA A 118 8.44 14.62 10.47
C ALA A 118 7.92 15.72 9.54
N PRO A 119 8.62 16.87 9.49
CA PRO A 119 8.37 17.89 8.49
C PRO A 119 8.39 17.31 7.07
N LYS A 120 7.39 17.67 6.27
CA LYS A 120 7.28 17.21 4.89
C LYS A 120 8.20 18.05 4.01
N THR A 121 9.16 17.38 3.39
CA THR A 121 10.19 18.02 2.54
C THR A 121 9.87 17.96 1.05
N ARG A 122 8.88 17.15 0.66
CA ARG A 122 8.45 16.95 -0.73
C ARG A 122 6.92 16.95 -0.81
N PRO A 123 6.33 17.45 -1.90
CA PRO A 123 4.90 17.36 -2.16
C PRO A 123 4.37 15.91 -2.09
N LEU A 124 3.15 15.74 -1.59
CA LEU A 124 2.54 14.41 -1.38
C LEU A 124 2.16 13.73 -2.69
N ASP A 125 1.64 14.49 -3.64
CA ASP A 125 1.28 14.04 -4.99
C ASP A 125 2.46 13.34 -5.69
N VAL A 126 3.65 13.96 -5.66
CA VAL A 126 4.87 13.38 -6.24
C VAL A 126 5.23 12.05 -5.56
N LYS A 127 5.12 11.98 -4.24
CA LYS A 127 5.37 10.73 -3.50
C LYS A 127 4.31 9.67 -3.80
N LEU A 128 3.06 10.08 -3.91
CA LEU A 128 1.94 9.17 -4.16
C LEU A 128 2.06 8.54 -5.54
N GLU A 129 2.44 9.31 -6.56
CA GLU A 129 2.70 8.79 -7.90
C GLU A 129 3.80 7.71 -7.88
N GLN A 130 4.93 7.99 -7.22
CA GLN A 130 6.02 7.02 -7.03
C GLN A 130 5.55 5.76 -6.29
N LEU A 131 4.74 5.91 -5.23
CA LEU A 131 4.18 4.78 -4.50
C LEU A 131 3.28 3.93 -5.41
N LEU A 132 2.38 4.57 -6.16
CA LEU A 132 1.44 3.89 -7.05
C LEU A 132 2.16 3.16 -8.17
N GLU A 133 3.24 3.72 -8.71
CA GLU A 133 4.10 3.08 -9.69
C GLU A 133 4.67 1.74 -9.16
N VAL A 134 5.20 1.74 -7.93
CA VAL A 134 5.72 0.53 -7.27
C VAL A 134 4.59 -0.48 -7.02
N VAL A 135 3.47 -0.03 -6.45
CA VAL A 135 2.29 -0.86 -6.15
C VAL A 135 1.78 -1.55 -7.40
N LEU A 136 1.52 -0.79 -8.46
CA LEU A 136 0.99 -1.32 -9.71
C LEU A 136 1.97 -2.28 -10.37
N SER A 137 3.26 -1.93 -10.42
CA SER A 137 4.28 -2.79 -11.03
C SER A 137 4.39 -4.14 -10.31
N ARG A 138 4.32 -4.13 -8.97
CA ARG A 138 4.38 -5.33 -8.14
C ARG A 138 3.13 -6.19 -8.28
N LEU A 139 1.94 -5.59 -8.27
CA LEU A 139 0.69 -6.31 -8.49
C LEU A 139 0.61 -6.89 -9.91
N MET A 140 1.03 -6.15 -10.92
CA MET A 140 1.12 -6.66 -12.30
C MET A 140 2.05 -7.88 -12.38
N GLY A 141 3.23 -7.81 -11.77
CA GLY A 141 4.17 -8.94 -11.70
C GLY A 141 3.58 -10.14 -10.96
N LEU A 142 3.03 -9.94 -9.76
CA LEU A 142 2.46 -11.00 -8.92
C LEU A 142 1.33 -11.76 -9.63
N HIS A 143 0.47 -11.04 -10.35
CA HIS A 143 -0.64 -11.63 -11.09
C HIS A 143 -0.29 -12.00 -12.53
N ASN A 144 0.97 -11.85 -12.96
CA ASN A 144 1.41 -12.03 -14.35
C ASN A 144 0.50 -11.28 -15.35
N ALA A 145 0.12 -10.05 -15.02
CA ALA A 145 -0.76 -9.22 -15.83
C ALA A 145 0.06 -8.32 -16.76
N LEU A 146 -0.27 -8.34 -18.06
CA LEU A 146 0.41 -7.54 -19.08
C LEU A 146 -0.15 -6.10 -19.16
N THR A 147 -1.43 -5.92 -18.80
CA THR A 147 -2.12 -4.62 -18.82
C THR A 147 -2.90 -4.40 -17.53
N VAL A 148 -3.26 -3.15 -17.25
CA VAL A 148 -4.08 -2.79 -16.07
C VAL A 148 -5.46 -3.44 -16.15
N ASP A 149 -6.09 -3.48 -17.32
CA ASP A 149 -7.39 -4.13 -17.50
C ASP A 149 -7.30 -5.64 -17.20
N ASN A 150 -6.23 -6.29 -17.67
CA ASN A 150 -5.99 -7.70 -17.37
C ASN A 150 -5.80 -7.93 -15.86
N LEU A 151 -5.08 -7.02 -15.19
CA LEU A 151 -4.93 -7.06 -13.73
C LEU A 151 -6.28 -6.92 -13.03
N VAL A 152 -7.11 -5.95 -13.41
CA VAL A 152 -8.44 -5.74 -12.83
C VAL A 152 -9.32 -6.98 -13.01
N LEU A 153 -9.29 -7.61 -14.19
CA LEU A 153 -10.00 -8.87 -14.43
C LEU A 153 -9.50 -9.99 -13.51
N LYS A 154 -8.19 -10.17 -13.38
CA LYS A 154 -7.59 -11.19 -12.51
C LYS A 154 -7.92 -10.97 -11.03
N LEU A 155 -7.89 -9.72 -10.55
CA LEU A 155 -8.26 -9.37 -9.18
C LEU A 155 -9.75 -9.64 -8.90
N ARG A 156 -10.63 -9.37 -9.89
CA ARG A 156 -12.06 -9.68 -9.79
C ARG A 156 -12.31 -11.19 -9.72
N LEU A 157 -11.59 -11.97 -10.52
CA LEU A 157 -11.69 -13.44 -10.52
C LEU A 157 -11.16 -14.05 -9.20
N GLY A 158 -10.07 -13.49 -8.66
CA GLY A 158 -9.48 -13.93 -7.39
C GLY A 158 -10.40 -13.73 -6.18
N ARG A 159 -11.16 -12.62 -6.13
CA ARG A 159 -12.15 -12.37 -5.07
C ARG A 159 -13.32 -13.35 -5.06
N GLY A 160 -13.56 -14.08 -6.15
CA GLY A 160 -14.61 -15.10 -6.25
C GLY A 160 -14.25 -16.45 -5.62
N ARG A 161 -12.97 -16.71 -5.34
CA ARG A 161 -12.51 -17.92 -4.64
C ARG A 161 -12.15 -17.53 -3.20
N GLY A 162 -13.06 -17.80 -2.27
CA GLY A 162 -12.73 -17.78 -0.84
C GLY A 162 -11.49 -18.64 -0.62
N VAL A 163 -10.40 -18.02 -0.18
CA VAL A 163 -9.16 -18.72 0.16
C VAL A 163 -9.50 -19.71 1.29
N PRO A 164 -9.25 -21.03 1.12
CA PRO A 164 -9.45 -21.98 2.20
C PRO A 164 -8.48 -21.66 3.33
N HIS A 165 -9.02 -21.64 4.53
CA HIS A 165 -8.31 -21.46 5.78
C HIS A 165 -7.16 -22.46 5.89
N LEU A 166 -5.91 -21.99 5.87
CA LEU A 166 -4.81 -22.75 6.45
C LEU A 166 -5.04 -22.76 7.96
N GLY A 167 -5.57 -23.88 8.44
CA GLY A 167 -5.83 -24.16 9.83
C GLY A 167 -4.55 -24.09 10.66
N SER A 168 -4.76 -23.76 11.94
CA SER A 168 -3.80 -23.93 13.01
C SER A 168 -3.16 -25.31 12.97
N GLY A 169 -1.85 -25.36 12.72
CA GLY A 169 -1.02 -26.48 13.11
C GLY A 169 -0.47 -26.21 14.50
N SER A 170 -1.08 -26.83 15.50
CA SER A 170 -0.49 -26.97 16.83
C SER A 170 0.84 -27.72 16.73
N MET A 171 1.88 -27.17 17.34
CA MET A 171 2.93 -27.90 18.06
C MET A 171 3.42 -27.01 19.20
#